data_AF-A0A0U2J6F9-F1
#
_entry.id   AF-A0A0U2J6F9-F1
#
_cell.length_a   1.000
_cell.length_b   1.000
_cell.length_c   1.000
_cell.angle_alpha   90.00
_cell.angle_beta   90.00
_cell.angle_gamma   90.00
#
_symmetry.space_group_name_H-M   'P 1'
#
loop_
_entity.id
_entity.type
_entity.pdbx_description
1 polymer ?
#
loop_
_entity_poly.entity_id
_entity_poly.type
_entity_poly.pdbx_seq_one_letter_code
_entity_poly.pdbx_strand_id
1 'polypeptide(L)' 'MMQKCEAKIQIWKDFQFYYHTGKIIELDLHNSIIVYNDSLSEQNWVLMKLYQSVRLIRLSVL' A
#
# COMPACT_ATOMS: atom_id res chain seq x y z
N MET A 1 -9.18 13.12 -14.36
CA MET A 1 -8.67 13.35 -12.99
C MET A 1 -8.62 11.99 -12.30
N MET A 2 -7.44 11.35 -12.21
CA MET A 2 -7.34 10.04 -11.53
C MET A 2 -7.61 10.23 -10.03
N GLN A 3 -8.60 9.52 -9.49
CA GLN A 3 -8.86 9.52 -8.05
C GLN A 3 -7.64 8.91 -7.36
N LYS A 4 -6.96 9.71 -6.52
CA LYS A 4 -5.87 9.21 -5.68
C LYS A 4 -6.49 8.27 -4.65
N CYS A 5 -6.18 6.98 -4.74
CA CYS A 5 -6.68 5.98 -3.82
C CYS A 5 -5.77 5.95 -2.59
N GLU A 6 -6.28 6.38 -1.44
CA GLU A 6 -5.60 6.16 -0.17
C GLU A 6 -5.98 4.78 0.36
N ALA A 7 -4.96 4.02 0.76
CA ALA A 7 -5.12 2.66 1.25
C ALA A 7 -4.37 2.49 2.57
N LYS A 8 -5.02 1.77 3.48
CA LYS A 8 -4.32 1.11 4.57
C LYS A 8 -3.75 -0.21 4.02
N ILE A 9 -2.44 -0.39 4.12
CA ILE A 9 -1.71 -1.56 3.67
C ILE A 9 -1.33 -2.37 4.92
N GLN A 10 -1.76 -3.62 4.96
CA GLN A 10 -1.40 -4.57 6.01
C GLN A 10 -0.34 -5.54 5.48
N ILE A 11 0.75 -5.68 6.24
CA ILE A 11 1.93 -6.48 5.89
C ILE A 11 2.15 -7.49 7.01
N TRP A 12 2.21 -8.78 6.67
CA TRP A 12 2.66 -9.82 7.61
C TRP A 12 4.15 -10.07 7.42
N LYS A 13 4.94 -9.80 8.46
CA LYS A 13 6.40 -9.99 8.44
C LYS A 13 6.87 -10.29 9.85
N ASP A 14 7.90 -11.12 10.01
CA ASP A 14 8.53 -11.38 11.32
C ASP A 14 7.51 -11.83 12.40
N PHE A 15 6.52 -12.65 12.00
CA PHE A 15 5.42 -13.14 12.83
C PHE A 15 4.52 -12.05 13.45
N GLN A 16 4.51 -10.85 12.86
CA GLN A 16 3.68 -9.74 13.30
C GLN A 16 3.07 -8.94 12.15
N PHE A 17 1.99 -8.22 12.43
CA PHE A 17 1.36 -7.33 11.46
C PHE A 17 1.92 -5.92 11.56
N TYR A 18 2.37 -5.40 10.42
CA TYR A 18 2.71 -4.01 10.22
C TYR A 18 1.64 -3.34 9.38
N TYR A 19 1.38 -2.07 9.68
CA TYR A 19 0.38 -1.28 8.99
C TYR A 19 1.01 -0.01 8.45
N HIS A 20 0.75 0.27 7.19
CA HIS A 20 1.11 1.51 6.53
C HIS A 20 -0.16 2.17 6.00
N THR A 21 -0.18 3.48 5.96
CA THR A 21 -1.24 4.24 5.29
C THR A 21 -0.58 5.11 4.26
N GLY A 22 -1.08 5.08 3.04
CA GLY A 22 -0.48 5.84 1.96
C GLY A 22 -1.35 5.92 0.72
N LYS A 23 -0.93 6.78 -0.19
CA LYS A 23 -1.58 6.95 -1.49
C LYS A 23 -0.95 5.98 -2.48
N ILE A 24 -1.75 5.11 -3.08
CA ILE A 24 -1.26 4.22 -4.13
C ILE A 24 -0.94 5.06 -5.37
N ILE A 25 0.29 4.93 -5.85
CA ILE A 25 0.80 5.57 -7.06
C ILE A 25 0.68 4.60 -8.23
N GLU A 26 1.10 3.35 -8.01
CA GLU A 26 1.15 2.31 -9.04
C GLU A 26 0.82 0.94 -8.44
N LEU A 27 0.17 0.11 -9.24
CA LEU A 27 -0.30 -1.22 -8.86
C LEU A 27 -0.07 -2.18 -10.05
N ASP A 28 0.92 -3.04 -9.94
CA ASP A 28 1.19 -4.12 -10.91
C ASP A 28 0.86 -5.46 -10.26
N LEU A 29 -0.33 -5.96 -10.56
CA LEU A 29 -0.82 -7.22 -10.01
C LEU A 29 -0.12 -8.45 -10.61
N HIS A 30 0.40 -8.34 -11.84
CA HIS A 30 1.08 -9.45 -12.50
C HIS A 30 2.40 -9.76 -11.80
N ASN A 31 3.13 -8.72 -11.42
CA ASN A 31 4.39 -8.83 -10.69
C ASN A 31 4.22 -8.71 -9.16
N SER A 32 2.98 -8.53 -8.67
CA SER A 32 2.67 -8.31 -7.26
C SER A 32 3.46 -7.15 -6.65
N ILE A 33 3.42 -6.01 -7.34
CA ILE A 33 4.10 -4.76 -6.97
C ILE A 33 3.07 -3.70 -6.61
N ILE A 34 3.28 -3.02 -5.49
CA ILE A 34 2.52 -1.84 -5.09
C ILE A 34 3.51 -0.72 -4.82
N VAL A 35 3.37 0.39 -5.54
CA VAL A 35 4.10 1.62 -5.24
C VAL A 35 3.14 2.56 -4.54
N TYR A 36 3.51 3.01 -3.34
CA TYR A 36 2.70 3.94 -2.56
C TYR A 36 3.55 5.06 -1.99
N ASN A 37 2.96 6.26 -1.90
CA ASN A 37 3.52 7.37 -1.15
C ASN A 37 3.05 7.22 0.30
N ASP A 38 4.00 7.02 1.20
CA ASP A 38 3.71 6.96 2.64
C ASP A 38 3.36 8.35 3.15
N SER A 39 2.17 8.48 3.76
CA SER A 39 1.66 9.75 4.27
C SER A 39 2.53 10.36 5.38
N LEU A 40 3.36 9.57 6.06
CA LEU A 40 4.21 10.03 7.16
C LEU A 40 5.58 10.54 6.69
N SER A 41 6.18 9.85 5.73
CA SER A 41 7.53 10.16 5.24
C SER A 41 7.54 10.96 3.94
N GLU A 42 6.38 11.09 3.26
CA GLU A 42 6.24 11.59 1.89
C GLU A 42 7.14 10.87 0.87
N GLN A 43 7.70 9.72 1.25
CA GLN A 43 8.58 8.91 0.40
C GLN A 43 7.77 7.85 -0.35
N ASN A 44 8.27 7.52 -1.54
CA ASN A 44 7.71 6.45 -2.35
C ASN A 44 8.31 5.12 -1.90
N TRP A 45 7.45 4.20 -1.48
CA TRP A 45 7.80 2.86 -1.08
C TRP A 45 7.34 1.87 -2.14
N VAL A 46 8.21 0.89 -2.43
CA VAL A 46 7.91 -0.21 -3.34
C VAL A 46 7.73 -1.47 -2.52
N LEU A 47 6.51 -1.99 -2.51
CA LEU A 47 6.20 -3.32 -2.02
C LEU A 47 6.29 -4.30 -3.19
N MET A 48 7.27 -5.20 -3.18
CA MET A 48 7.36 -6.31 -4.13
C MET A 48 7.29 -7.63 -3.38
N LYS A 49 6.57 -8.60 -3.97
CA LYS A 49 6.88 -10.02 -3.86
C LYS A 49 7.17 -10.51 -2.43
N LEU A 50 6.18 -10.43 -1.56
CA LEU A 50 6.24 -11.06 -0.25
C LEU A 50 4.96 -11.87 -0.05
N TYR A 51 5.06 -12.96 0.70
CA TYR A 51 3.97 -13.84 1.16
C TYR A 51 2.98 -13.10 2.08
N GLN A 52 2.50 -11.95 1.62
CA GLN A 52 1.83 -10.92 2.39
C GLN A 52 0.44 -10.75 1.80
N SER A 53 -0.55 -11.11 2.60
CA SER A 53 -1.93 -10.76 2.33
C SER A 53 -2.05 -9.23 2.40
N VAL A 54 -1.91 -8.56 1.26
CA VAL A 54 -2.16 -7.12 1.18
C VAL A 54 -3.66 -6.92 1.11
N ARG A 55 -4.23 -6.37 2.19
CA ARG A 55 -5.61 -5.89 2.19
C ARG A 55 -5.61 -4.40 1.94
N LEU A 56 -6.14 -3.98 0.79
CA LEU A 56 -6.38 -2.57 0.49
C LEU A 56 -7.73 -2.16 1.06
N ILE A 57 -7.74 -1.15 1.92
CA ILE A 57 -8.97 -0.56 2.46
C ILE A 57 -9.06 0.85 1.91
N ARG A 58 -10.01 1.09 0.99
CA ARG A 58 -10.30 2.42 0.45
C ARG A 58 -10.80 3.31 1.57
N LEU A 59 -10.10 4.42 1.83
CA LEU A 59 -10.61 5.50 2.65
C LEU A 59 -11.37 6.47 1.73
N SER A 60 -12.69 6.56 1.91
CA SER A 60 -13.51 7.56 1.23
C SER A 60 -13.51 8.81 2.09
N VAL A 61 -12.85 9.88 1.66
CA VAL A 61 -12.98 11.19 2.30
C VAL A 61 -14.28 11.81 1.76
N LEU A 62 -15.27 11.94 2.64
CA LEU A 62 -16.53 12.68 2.43
C LEU A 62 -16.26 14.19 2.44
#